data_AF-A0ABD3BG77-F1
#
_entry.id   AF-A0ABD3BG77-F1
#
_cell.length_a   1.000
_cell.length_b   1.000
_cell.length_c   1.000
_cell.angle_alpha   90.00
_cell.angle_beta   90.00
_cell.angle_gamma   90.00
#
_symmetry.space_group_name_H-M   'P 1'
#
loop_
_entity.id
_entity.type
_entity.pdbx_description
1 polymer ?
#
loop_
_entity_poly.entity_id
_entity_poly.type
_entity_poly.pdbx_seq_one_letter_code
_entity_poly.pdbx_strand_id
1 'polypeptide(L)'
;MFLQRASDGPTHTGLFNLYLDEPDKKWSTQIDGFDYVILSSDHWFTRTAVYYERRRVSGCRYCQIPGIADLPMMYGYRRAFRTTFRAINGREKFNGVAFLRTFALSHFENGIWNEGGDCVRRRPFRSNETIMEGVNLDSYMVQLEEFRAAQRLGKKKFRLMLAMLLRPDGHPSRYGHWPTENLTLYNDCVHWCLPGPIDTWADFLAHMIKMEARRIYKEKILGSK
;
A
#
# COMPACT_ATOMS: atom_id res chain seq x y z
N MET A 1 -1.80 -8.79 5.26
CA MET A 1 -0.44 -9.30 5.55
C MET A 1 0.14 -8.42 6.65
N PHE A 2 0.87 -8.96 7.62
CA PHE A 2 1.57 -8.18 8.63
C PHE A 2 3.08 -8.42 8.52
N LEU A 3 3.85 -7.37 8.72
CA LEU A 3 5.29 -7.47 8.90
C LEU A 3 5.56 -7.73 10.37
N GLN A 4 6.22 -8.84 10.66
CA GLN A 4 6.66 -9.15 12.03
C GLN A 4 8.15 -8.87 12.15
N ARG A 5 8.55 -7.92 13.01
CA ARG A 5 9.97 -7.69 13.28
C ARG A 5 10.55 -8.94 13.94
N ALA A 6 11.62 -9.46 13.36
CA ALA A 6 12.33 -10.65 13.82
C ALA A 6 13.63 -10.30 14.55
N SER A 7 14.42 -9.38 13.99
CA SER A 7 15.68 -8.90 14.57
C SER A 7 16.03 -7.50 14.03
N ASP A 8 17.23 -6.98 14.30
CA ASP A 8 17.68 -5.67 13.80
C ASP A 8 18.06 -5.68 12.31
N GLY A 9 18.51 -6.83 11.81
CA GLY A 9 18.89 -7.00 10.40
C GLY A 9 20.15 -6.21 9.98
N PRO A 10 20.62 -6.42 8.75
CA PRO A 10 21.84 -5.79 8.22
C PRO A 10 21.74 -4.28 7.99
N THR A 11 20.52 -3.74 7.91
CA THR A 11 20.30 -2.30 7.68
C THR A 11 20.11 -1.52 8.97
N HIS A 12 20.17 -2.15 10.14
CA HIS A 12 19.89 -1.55 11.46
C HIS A 12 18.53 -0.85 11.54
N THR A 13 17.58 -1.30 10.70
CA THR A 13 16.21 -0.78 10.67
C THR A 13 15.15 -1.87 10.85
N GLY A 14 15.59 -3.08 11.23
CA GLY A 14 14.76 -4.26 11.41
C GLY A 14 14.87 -5.25 10.26
N LEU A 15 14.92 -6.54 10.60
CA LEU A 15 14.63 -7.67 9.71
C LEU A 15 13.20 -8.12 9.96
N PHE A 16 12.38 -8.18 8.91
CA PHE A 16 10.97 -8.54 9.03
C PHE A 16 10.68 -9.91 8.41
N ASN A 17 9.89 -10.73 9.07
CA ASN A 17 9.37 -11.96 8.50
C ASN A 17 8.06 -11.70 7.79
N LEU A 18 7.94 -12.24 6.57
CA LEU A 18 6.79 -12.03 5.72
C LEU A 18 6.29 -13.32 5.10
N TYR A 19 5.12 -13.77 5.55
CA TYR A 19 4.45 -14.94 5.02
C TYR A 19 3.60 -14.52 3.82
N LEU A 20 4.04 -14.93 2.62
CA LEU A 20 3.52 -14.42 1.36
C LEU A 20 2.30 -15.18 0.83
N ASP A 21 2.02 -16.37 1.35
CA ASP A 21 0.95 -17.26 0.90
C ASP A 21 -0.19 -17.45 1.92
N GLU A 22 -0.10 -16.80 3.08
CA GLU A 22 -1.16 -16.81 4.09
C GLU A 22 -1.63 -15.39 4.49
N PRO A 23 -2.94 -15.13 4.50
CA PRO A 23 -3.45 -13.87 5.03
C PRO A 23 -3.34 -13.86 6.56
N ASP A 24 -2.85 -12.74 7.11
CA ASP A 24 -2.79 -12.58 8.57
C ASP A 24 -4.18 -12.74 9.23
N LYS A 25 -4.23 -13.50 10.34
CA LYS A 25 -5.47 -13.84 11.05
C LYS A 25 -6.17 -12.64 11.67
N LYS A 26 -5.45 -11.57 12.05
CA LYS A 26 -5.99 -10.38 12.71
C LYS A 26 -7.07 -9.70 11.87
N TRP A 27 -6.89 -9.65 10.56
CA TRP A 27 -7.90 -9.07 9.66
C TRP A 27 -8.76 -10.13 8.99
N SER A 28 -8.17 -11.26 8.57
CA SER A 28 -8.89 -12.25 7.76
C SER A 28 -10.00 -12.99 8.51
N THR A 29 -9.93 -13.05 9.84
CA THR A 29 -10.99 -13.63 10.68
C THR A 29 -12.14 -12.65 10.95
N GLN A 30 -11.91 -11.35 10.81
CA GLN A 30 -12.86 -10.29 11.15
C GLN A 30 -13.54 -9.67 9.92
N ILE A 31 -12.99 -9.88 8.73
CA ILE A 31 -13.40 -9.20 7.50
C ILE A 31 -14.91 -9.31 7.19
N ASP A 32 -15.57 -10.38 7.63
CA ASP A 32 -17.00 -10.61 7.38
C ASP A 32 -17.91 -9.56 8.02
N GLY A 33 -17.45 -8.88 9.07
CA GLY A 33 -18.22 -7.84 9.77
C GLY A 33 -18.16 -6.46 9.13
N PHE A 34 -17.44 -6.29 8.02
CA PHE A 34 -17.21 -4.98 7.40
C PHE A 34 -17.98 -4.83 6.07
N ASP A 35 -18.67 -3.71 5.91
CA ASP A 35 -19.29 -3.32 4.63
C ASP A 35 -18.26 -2.83 3.61
N TYR A 36 -17.18 -2.21 4.10
CA TYR A 36 -16.14 -1.62 3.27
C TYR A 36 -14.77 -1.94 3.86
N VAL A 37 -13.84 -2.38 3.01
CA VAL A 37 -12.46 -2.67 3.39
C VAL A 37 -11.54 -1.87 2.50
N ILE A 38 -10.58 -1.15 3.09
CA ILE A 38 -9.61 -0.35 2.34
C ILE A 38 -8.26 -1.02 2.46
N LEU A 39 -7.76 -1.50 1.33
CA LEU A 39 -6.45 -2.10 1.21
C LEU A 39 -5.47 -1.03 0.78
N SER A 40 -4.41 -0.86 1.58
CA SER A 40 -3.27 -0.02 1.23
C SER A 40 -2.00 -0.66 1.76
N SER A 41 -0.95 -0.70 0.94
CA SER A 41 0.37 -1.16 1.37
C SER A 41 1.41 -0.68 0.37
N ASP A 42 2.55 -0.25 0.88
CA ASP A 42 3.54 0.47 0.09
C ASP A 42 4.95 0.37 0.71
N HIS A 43 5.45 1.45 1.33
CA HIS A 43 6.88 1.69 1.55
C HIS A 43 7.57 0.63 2.39
N TRP A 44 6.83 -0.08 3.23
CA TRP A 44 7.40 -1.13 4.07
C TRP A 44 7.98 -2.32 3.30
N PHE A 45 7.61 -2.53 2.03
CA PHE A 45 8.25 -3.55 1.19
C PHE A 45 9.67 -3.18 0.76
N THR A 46 10.06 -1.91 0.91
CA THR A 46 11.45 -1.49 0.67
C THR A 46 12.41 -2.02 1.74
N ARG A 47 11.89 -2.31 2.94
CA ARG A 47 12.65 -2.82 4.10
C ARG A 47 13.26 -4.19 3.81
N THR A 48 14.29 -4.52 4.59
CA THR A 48 14.85 -5.86 4.65
C THR A 48 13.80 -6.84 5.18
N ALA A 49 13.52 -7.91 4.44
CA ALA A 49 12.54 -8.91 4.84
C ALA A 49 12.94 -10.33 4.42
N VAL A 50 12.65 -11.32 5.26
CA VAL A 50 12.69 -12.74 4.92
C VAL A 50 11.31 -13.16 4.45
N TYR A 51 11.25 -13.77 3.27
CA TYR A 51 10.02 -14.25 2.66
C TYR A 51 9.79 -15.71 2.99
N TYR A 52 8.58 -16.01 3.41
CA TYR A 52 8.11 -17.35 3.72
C TYR A 52 6.97 -17.75 2.80
N GLU A 53 7.03 -18.96 2.26
CA GLU A 53 5.94 -19.63 1.58
C GLU A 53 5.81 -21.04 2.13
N ARG A 54 4.59 -21.48 2.44
CA ARG A 54 4.32 -22.78 3.10
C ARG A 54 5.17 -22.96 4.36
N ARG A 55 5.36 -21.86 5.11
CA ARG A 55 6.19 -21.78 6.31
C ARG A 55 7.67 -22.13 6.11
N ARG A 56 8.17 -22.08 4.88
CA ARG A 56 9.58 -22.27 4.54
C ARG A 56 10.13 -21.00 3.91
N VAL A 57 11.42 -20.73 4.14
CA VAL A 57 12.10 -19.59 3.52
C VAL A 57 12.09 -19.78 2.00
N SER A 58 11.50 -18.82 1.28
CA SER A 58 11.53 -18.77 -0.19
C SER A 58 12.63 -17.86 -0.72
N GLY A 59 13.13 -16.96 0.13
CA GLY A 59 14.22 -16.03 -0.13
C GLY A 59 14.13 -14.85 0.82
N CYS A 60 14.84 -13.77 0.53
CA CYS A 60 14.77 -12.54 1.31
C CYS A 60 15.04 -11.32 0.44
N ARG A 61 14.76 -10.12 0.93
CA ARG A 61 15.21 -8.87 0.34
C ARG A 61 16.31 -8.29 1.20
N TYR A 62 17.49 -8.07 0.65
CA TYR A 62 18.61 -7.38 1.30
C TYR A 62 18.99 -7.94 2.68
N CYS A 63 18.77 -9.24 2.94
CA CYS A 63 18.97 -9.80 4.28
C CYS A 63 20.41 -10.19 4.59
N GLN A 64 21.26 -10.34 3.57
CA GLN A 64 22.68 -10.74 3.71
C GLN A 64 22.88 -12.03 4.52
N ILE A 65 21.88 -12.92 4.56
CA ILE A 65 21.97 -14.20 5.25
C ILE A 65 22.58 -15.23 4.28
N PRO A 66 23.72 -15.85 4.60
CA PRO A 66 24.36 -16.84 3.73
C PRO A 66 23.42 -18.00 3.39
N GLY A 67 23.39 -18.38 2.10
CA GLY A 67 22.57 -19.49 1.62
C GLY A 67 21.08 -19.16 1.40
N ILE A 68 20.64 -17.94 1.67
CA ILE A 68 19.29 -17.47 1.33
C ILE A 68 19.36 -16.60 0.07
N ALA A 69 18.54 -16.92 -0.93
CA ALA A 69 18.47 -16.15 -2.18
C ALA A 69 17.93 -14.73 -1.93
N ASP A 70 18.61 -13.72 -2.48
CA ASP A 70 18.09 -12.36 -2.51
C ASP A 70 17.07 -12.21 -3.64
N LEU A 71 15.90 -11.70 -3.31
CA LEU A 71 14.72 -11.58 -4.15
C LEU A 71 14.30 -10.11 -4.24
N PRO A 72 13.88 -9.65 -5.43
CA PRO A 72 13.50 -8.26 -5.63
C PRO A 72 12.28 -7.89 -4.77
N MET A 73 12.13 -6.60 -4.44
CA MET A 73 10.96 -6.07 -3.72
C MET A 73 9.64 -6.54 -4.36
N MET A 74 9.59 -6.50 -5.70
CA MET A 74 8.39 -6.85 -6.46
C MET A 74 7.95 -8.31 -6.27
N TYR A 75 8.86 -9.21 -5.90
CA TYR A 75 8.51 -10.59 -5.58
C TYR A 75 7.56 -10.64 -4.36
N GLY A 76 7.97 -10.05 -3.25
CA GLY A 76 7.18 -9.99 -2.02
C GLY A 76 5.90 -9.18 -2.23
N TYR A 77 6.04 -8.02 -2.87
CA TYR A 77 4.94 -7.10 -3.14
C TYR A 77 3.80 -7.73 -3.94
N ARG A 78 4.14 -8.38 -5.05
CA ARG A 78 3.16 -9.06 -5.92
C ARG A 78 2.44 -10.19 -5.19
N ARG A 79 3.17 -11.05 -4.46
CA ARG A 79 2.57 -12.17 -3.74
C ARG A 79 1.65 -11.70 -2.62
N ALA A 80 2.02 -10.64 -1.90
CA ALA A 80 1.19 -10.08 -0.85
C ALA A 80 -0.18 -9.60 -1.35
N PHE A 81 -0.21 -8.85 -2.46
CA PHE A 81 -1.47 -8.43 -3.08
C PHE A 81 -2.26 -9.63 -3.62
N ARG A 82 -1.60 -10.55 -4.31
CA ARG A 82 -2.23 -11.78 -4.80
C ARG A 82 -2.92 -12.57 -3.69
N THR A 83 -2.22 -12.81 -2.58
CA THR A 83 -2.73 -13.56 -1.42
C THR A 83 -3.88 -12.81 -0.76
N THR A 84 -3.76 -11.50 -0.57
CA THR A 84 -4.83 -10.67 0.00
C THR A 84 -6.09 -10.72 -0.86
N PHE A 85 -5.97 -10.51 -2.17
CA PHE A 85 -7.11 -10.54 -3.07
C PHE A 85 -7.75 -11.92 -3.21
N ARG A 86 -6.94 -12.99 -3.25
CA ARG A 86 -7.44 -14.36 -3.26
C ARG A 86 -8.20 -14.68 -1.97
N ALA A 87 -7.68 -14.26 -0.81
CA ALA A 87 -8.34 -14.45 0.47
C ALA A 87 -9.71 -13.76 0.52
N ILE A 88 -9.82 -12.52 0.01
CA ILE A 88 -11.10 -11.80 -0.07
C ILE A 88 -12.06 -12.50 -1.05
N ASN A 89 -11.59 -12.82 -2.26
CA ASN A 89 -12.42 -13.51 -3.27
C ASN A 89 -12.90 -14.89 -2.82
N GLY A 90 -12.12 -15.59 -1.99
CA GLY A 90 -12.47 -16.88 -1.41
C GLY A 90 -13.33 -16.80 -0.16
N ARG A 91 -13.59 -15.60 0.40
CA ARG A 91 -14.34 -15.45 1.65
C ARG A 91 -15.85 -15.40 1.39
N GLU A 92 -16.52 -16.52 1.54
CA GLU A 92 -17.97 -16.63 1.26
C GLU A 92 -18.81 -15.58 2.00
N LYS A 93 -18.62 -15.45 3.31
CA LYS A 93 -19.41 -14.57 4.19
C LYS A 93 -19.18 -13.07 3.99
N PHE A 94 -18.10 -12.65 3.34
CA PHE A 94 -17.82 -11.23 3.11
C PHE A 94 -18.67 -10.70 1.95
N ASN A 95 -19.63 -9.81 2.23
CA ASN A 95 -20.52 -9.23 1.20
C ASN A 95 -20.25 -7.75 0.91
N GLY A 96 -19.20 -7.20 1.51
CA GLY A 96 -18.81 -5.80 1.36
C GLY A 96 -18.08 -5.47 0.05
N VAL A 97 -17.58 -4.24 -0.03
CA VAL A 97 -16.76 -3.75 -1.14
C VAL A 97 -15.32 -3.54 -0.67
N ALA A 98 -14.36 -4.12 -1.39
CA ALA A 98 -12.94 -3.92 -1.14
C ALA A 98 -12.37 -2.82 -2.05
N PHE A 99 -11.91 -1.73 -1.45
CA PHE A 99 -11.18 -0.67 -2.11
C PHE A 99 -9.68 -0.98 -2.10
N LEU A 100 -9.00 -0.83 -3.23
CA LEU A 100 -7.55 -0.69 -3.27
C LEU A 100 -7.23 0.80 -3.37
N ARG A 101 -6.59 1.37 -2.35
CA ARG A 101 -5.90 2.64 -2.47
C ARG A 101 -4.50 2.36 -3.01
N THR A 102 -4.19 2.89 -4.19
CA THR A 102 -2.89 2.62 -4.81
C THR A 102 -1.73 3.23 -4.02
N PHE A 103 -0.52 2.80 -4.37
CA PHE A 103 0.77 3.28 -3.89
C PHE A 103 0.80 4.81 -3.70
N ALA A 104 1.17 5.27 -2.51
CA ALA A 104 1.28 6.68 -2.16
C ALA A 104 2.73 7.10 -2.41
N LEU A 105 2.96 7.91 -3.45
CA LEU A 105 4.33 8.20 -3.86
C LEU A 105 5.06 9.08 -2.84
N SER A 106 6.34 8.77 -2.63
CA SER A 106 7.28 9.70 -2.03
C SER A 106 7.74 10.72 -3.06
N HIS A 107 7.86 11.99 -2.67
CA HIS A 107 8.26 13.09 -3.57
C HIS A 107 9.63 13.68 -3.22
N PHE A 108 10.62 12.82 -2.95
CA PHE A 108 11.99 13.28 -2.78
C PHE A 108 12.55 13.85 -4.09
N GLU A 109 13.18 15.02 -4.00
CA GLU A 109 13.90 15.69 -5.07
C GLU A 109 15.34 15.97 -4.63
N ASN A 110 16.26 16.07 -5.59
CA ASN A 110 17.69 16.36 -5.36
C ASN A 110 18.42 15.36 -4.43
N GLY A 111 17.91 14.13 -4.35
CA GLY A 111 18.46 13.05 -3.54
C GLY A 111 17.37 12.03 -3.23
N ILE A 112 17.78 10.84 -2.78
CA ILE A 112 16.84 9.86 -2.23
C ILE A 112 16.68 10.07 -0.72
N TRP A 113 15.77 9.29 -0.12
CA TRP A 113 15.39 9.40 1.30
C TRP A 113 16.58 9.42 2.29
N ASN A 114 17.69 8.76 1.98
CA ASN A 114 18.90 8.68 2.82
C ASN A 114 20.12 9.42 2.25
N GLU A 115 19.96 10.19 1.17
CA GLU A 115 21.06 10.90 0.50
C GLU A 115 20.76 12.40 0.36
N GLY A 116 20.11 12.98 1.37
CA GLY A 116 19.86 14.43 1.45
C GLY A 116 18.69 14.94 0.59
N GLY A 117 17.86 14.05 0.05
CA GLY A 117 16.65 14.44 -0.68
C GLY A 117 15.64 15.20 0.17
N ASP A 118 14.83 16.04 -0.48
CA ASP A 118 13.76 16.82 0.17
C ASP A 118 12.57 17.06 -0.77
N CYS A 119 11.43 17.48 -0.22
CA CYS A 119 10.16 17.74 -0.91
C CYS A 119 9.70 19.18 -0.64
N VAL A 120 10.45 20.14 -1.16
CA VAL A 120 10.26 21.58 -0.87
C VAL A 120 9.18 22.27 -1.72
N ARG A 121 8.49 21.52 -2.58
CA ARG A 121 7.45 22.08 -3.45
C ARG A 121 6.29 22.62 -2.62
N ARG A 122 5.71 23.73 -3.08
CA ARG A 122 4.61 24.43 -2.39
C ARG A 122 3.33 24.50 -3.21
N ARG A 123 3.30 23.82 -4.36
CA ARG A 123 2.12 23.72 -5.22
C ARG A 123 1.99 22.32 -5.81
N PRO A 124 0.76 21.90 -6.15
CA PRO A 124 0.53 20.69 -6.91
C PRO A 124 1.29 20.70 -8.25
N PHE A 125 1.61 19.50 -8.73
CA PHE A 125 1.96 19.31 -10.13
C PHE A 125 0.73 19.49 -11.02
N ARG A 126 0.94 20.07 -12.20
CA ARG A 126 0.02 19.93 -13.34
C ARG A 126 0.19 18.54 -13.95
N SER A 127 -0.81 18.09 -14.70
CA SER A 127 -0.84 16.74 -15.28
C SER A 127 0.33 16.43 -16.23
N ASN A 128 1.02 17.44 -16.75
CA ASN A 128 2.18 17.31 -17.64
C ASN A 128 3.52 17.63 -16.98
N GLU A 129 3.55 17.92 -15.67
CA GLU A 129 4.77 18.30 -14.94
C GLU A 129 5.46 17.10 -14.27
N THR A 130 4.81 15.94 -14.24
CA THR A 130 5.37 14.74 -13.63
C THR A 130 4.80 13.49 -14.27
N ILE A 131 5.59 12.41 -14.24
CA ILE A 131 5.18 11.06 -14.61
C ILE A 131 5.65 10.08 -13.55
N MET A 132 4.96 8.95 -13.46
CA MET A 132 5.34 7.88 -12.55
C MET A 132 6.43 7.02 -13.18
N GLU A 133 7.55 6.81 -12.50
CA GLU A 133 8.71 6.10 -13.02
C GLU A 133 9.33 5.16 -11.98
N GLY A 134 10.24 4.29 -12.44
CA GLY A 134 11.03 3.39 -11.62
C GLY A 134 10.19 2.53 -10.67
N VAL A 135 10.62 2.45 -9.41
CA VAL A 135 9.97 1.64 -8.37
C VAL A 135 8.51 2.04 -8.12
N ASN A 136 8.18 3.33 -8.31
CA ASN A 136 6.81 3.81 -8.14
C ASN A 136 5.90 3.25 -9.24
N LEU A 137 6.37 3.28 -10.50
CA LEU A 137 5.66 2.72 -11.64
C LEU A 137 5.50 1.21 -11.52
N ASP A 138 6.57 0.50 -11.16
CA ASP A 138 6.55 -0.94 -10.96
C ASP A 138 5.55 -1.34 -9.86
N SER A 139 5.54 -0.62 -8.74
CA SER A 139 4.60 -0.85 -7.64
C SER A 139 3.16 -0.63 -8.08
N TYR A 140 2.88 0.46 -8.80
CA TYR A 140 1.56 0.75 -9.33
C TYR A 140 1.10 -0.32 -10.33
N MET A 141 1.96 -0.74 -11.25
CA MET A 141 1.66 -1.78 -12.24
C MET A 141 1.36 -3.12 -11.58
N VAL A 142 2.18 -3.55 -10.60
CA VAL A 142 1.92 -4.78 -9.83
C VAL A 142 0.57 -4.72 -9.11
N GLN A 143 0.26 -3.60 -8.45
CA GLN A 143 -1.04 -3.39 -7.79
C GLN A 143 -2.19 -3.52 -8.78
N LEU A 144 -2.11 -2.85 -9.94
CA LEU A 144 -3.14 -2.90 -10.97
C LEU A 144 -3.31 -4.29 -11.57
N GLU A 145 -2.23 -5.01 -11.84
CA GLU A 145 -2.28 -6.35 -12.43
C GLU A 145 -2.97 -7.34 -11.50
N GLU A 146 -2.57 -7.40 -10.22
CA GLU A 146 -3.18 -8.30 -9.25
C GLU A 146 -4.61 -7.87 -8.90
N PHE A 147 -4.90 -6.56 -8.88
CA PHE A 147 -6.27 -6.03 -8.73
C PHE A 147 -7.17 -6.44 -9.89
N ARG A 148 -6.72 -6.28 -11.13
CA ARG A 148 -7.47 -6.71 -12.32
C ARG A 148 -7.66 -8.22 -12.35
N ALA A 149 -6.66 -9.00 -11.92
CA ALA A 149 -6.80 -10.44 -11.77
C ALA A 149 -7.88 -10.80 -10.74
N ALA A 150 -7.94 -10.07 -9.61
CA ALA A 150 -8.98 -10.23 -8.60
C ALA A 150 -10.38 -9.90 -9.13
N GLN A 151 -10.51 -8.81 -9.90
CA GLN A 151 -11.76 -8.42 -10.54
C GLN A 151 -12.25 -9.44 -11.56
N ARG A 152 -11.35 -10.02 -12.37
CA ARG A 152 -11.69 -11.05 -13.37
C ARG A 152 -12.31 -12.31 -12.74
N LEU A 153 -11.97 -12.63 -11.50
CA LEU A 153 -12.62 -13.75 -10.78
C LEU A 153 -14.08 -13.46 -10.46
N GLY A 154 -14.49 -12.18 -10.39
CA GLY A 154 -15.89 -11.77 -10.28
C GLY A 154 -16.62 -12.15 -8.98
N LYS A 155 -15.94 -12.74 -7.99
CA LYS A 155 -16.60 -13.27 -6.77
C LYS A 155 -16.96 -12.19 -5.75
N LYS A 156 -16.21 -11.08 -5.71
CA LYS A 156 -16.41 -9.96 -4.76
C LYS A 156 -16.33 -8.61 -5.46
N LYS A 157 -16.89 -7.59 -4.83
CA LYS A 157 -16.89 -6.21 -5.34
C LYS A 157 -15.55 -5.55 -5.00
N PHE A 158 -14.79 -5.18 -6.04
CA PHE A 158 -13.54 -4.44 -5.91
C PHE A 158 -13.63 -3.06 -6.57
N ARG A 159 -13.03 -2.06 -5.92
CA ARG A 159 -12.93 -0.68 -6.42
C ARG A 159 -11.50 -0.17 -6.30
N LEU A 160 -11.10 0.64 -7.26
CA LEU A 160 -9.76 1.24 -7.30
C LEU A 160 -9.88 2.71 -6.94
N MET A 161 -9.01 3.16 -6.04
CA MET A 161 -8.84 4.56 -5.67
C MET A 161 -7.38 4.94 -5.94
N LEU A 162 -7.16 5.89 -6.85
CA LEU A 162 -5.83 6.34 -7.22
C LEU A 162 -5.26 7.29 -6.16
N ALA A 163 -4.01 7.06 -5.78
CA ALA A 163 -3.25 7.96 -4.92
C ALA A 163 -2.78 9.23 -5.68
N MET A 164 -2.51 10.31 -4.95
CA MET A 164 -2.15 11.62 -5.48
C MET A 164 -0.66 11.75 -5.83
N LEU A 165 -0.28 11.31 -7.03
CA LEU A 165 1.01 11.66 -7.66
C LEU A 165 1.20 13.18 -7.80
N LEU A 166 0.11 13.94 -7.95
CA LEU A 166 0.19 15.35 -8.30
C LEU A 166 0.32 16.29 -7.10
N ARG A 167 0.56 15.76 -5.89
CA ARG A 167 0.53 16.55 -4.64
C ARG A 167 1.87 16.55 -3.88
N PRO A 168 3.01 16.87 -4.53
CA PRO A 168 4.29 16.96 -3.82
C PRO A 168 4.28 18.06 -2.73
N ASP A 169 3.36 19.01 -2.82
CA ASP A 169 3.13 20.10 -1.87
C ASP A 169 2.52 19.67 -0.53
N GLY A 170 2.04 18.43 -0.43
CA GLY A 170 1.37 17.95 0.77
C GLY A 170 2.28 17.29 1.80
N HIS A 171 3.58 17.19 1.53
CA HIS A 171 4.52 16.55 2.43
C HIS A 171 5.02 17.52 3.51
N PRO A 172 5.28 17.03 4.73
CA PRO A 172 5.79 17.86 5.81
C PRO A 172 7.25 18.24 5.65
N SER A 173 8.04 17.52 4.84
CA SER A 173 9.48 17.78 4.69
C SER A 173 10.13 17.80 6.08
N ARG A 174 10.91 18.82 6.39
CA ARG A 174 11.59 19.07 7.66
C ARG A 174 10.67 19.37 8.85
N TYR A 175 9.36 19.52 8.62
CA TYR A 175 8.35 19.81 9.64
C TYR A 175 7.58 18.57 10.10
N GLY A 176 7.98 17.37 9.66
CA GLY A 176 7.40 16.10 10.12
C GLY A 176 7.84 15.69 11.53
N HIS A 177 8.82 16.40 12.08
CA HIS A 177 9.50 16.09 13.32
C HIS A 177 9.58 17.33 14.21
N TRP A 178 9.75 17.09 15.51
CA TRP A 178 9.97 18.20 16.44
C TRP A 178 11.36 18.80 16.21
N PRO A 179 11.54 20.13 16.32
CA PRO A 179 12.83 20.78 16.09
C PRO A 179 13.97 20.28 16.98
N THR A 180 13.65 19.64 18.10
CA THR A 180 14.60 19.10 19.08
C THR A 180 15.00 17.65 18.82
N GLU A 181 14.37 16.97 17.85
CA GLU A 181 14.69 15.59 17.54
C GLU A 181 15.97 15.49 16.71
N ASN A 182 16.96 14.74 17.22
CA ASN A 182 18.18 14.44 16.48
C ASN A 182 17.95 13.20 15.60
N LEU A 183 17.57 13.41 14.34
CA LEU A 183 17.25 12.35 13.39
C LEU A 183 18.22 12.34 12.22
N THR A 184 18.72 11.16 11.87
CA THR A 184 19.57 10.94 10.70
C THR A 184 18.82 11.18 9.38
N LEU A 185 17.50 10.98 9.38
CA LEU A 185 16.61 11.16 8.23
C LEU A 185 15.55 12.18 8.61
N TYR A 186 15.89 13.46 8.41
CA TYR A 186 15.07 14.55 8.94
C TYR A 186 13.93 14.98 8.01
N ASN A 187 14.06 14.76 6.69
CA ASN A 187 13.05 15.17 5.73
C ASN A 187 12.02 14.06 5.50
N ASP A 188 10.78 14.32 5.90
CA ASP A 188 9.67 13.41 5.67
C ASP A 188 8.91 13.76 4.39
N CYS A 189 9.20 12.97 3.35
CA CYS A 189 8.56 13.07 2.04
C CYS A 189 7.73 11.83 1.71
N VAL A 190 7.30 11.08 2.72
CA VAL A 190 6.47 9.88 2.59
C VAL A 190 5.11 10.04 3.27
N HIS A 191 5.06 10.76 4.39
CA HIS A 191 3.82 11.11 5.08
C HIS A 191 3.27 12.44 4.60
N TRP A 192 2.09 12.81 5.08
CA TRP A 192 1.31 13.92 4.57
C TRP A 192 0.89 14.84 5.70
N CYS A 193 0.95 16.15 5.47
CA CYS A 193 0.42 17.15 6.38
C CYS A 193 -1.10 16.98 6.58
N LEU A 194 -1.56 17.34 7.78
CA LEU A 194 -2.97 17.53 8.11
C LEU A 194 -3.19 18.96 8.64
N PRO A 195 -4.17 19.72 8.11
CA PRO A 195 -4.98 19.41 6.93
C PRO A 195 -4.12 19.36 5.64
N GLY A 196 -4.56 18.62 4.62
CA GLY A 196 -3.77 18.39 3.42
C GLY A 196 -4.39 17.42 2.39
N PRO A 197 -3.59 16.84 1.48
CA PRO A 197 -4.11 15.94 0.42
C PRO A 197 -4.87 14.71 0.94
N ILE A 198 -4.61 14.30 2.18
CA ILE A 198 -5.35 13.22 2.84
C ILE A 198 -6.84 13.56 2.97
N ASP A 199 -7.18 14.83 3.19
CA ASP A 199 -8.58 15.26 3.30
C ASP A 199 -9.30 15.05 1.96
N THR A 200 -8.63 15.38 0.85
CA THR A 200 -9.14 15.12 -0.50
C THR A 200 -9.30 13.60 -0.77
N TRP A 201 -8.40 12.76 -0.28
CA TRP A 201 -8.57 11.30 -0.34
C TRP A 201 -9.81 10.85 0.46
N ALA A 202 -10.01 11.39 1.65
CA ALA A 202 -11.18 11.08 2.46
C ALA A 202 -12.48 11.48 1.74
N ASP A 203 -12.51 12.64 1.09
CA ASP A 203 -13.65 13.10 0.28
C ASP A 203 -13.94 12.15 -0.89
N PHE A 204 -12.90 11.74 -1.63
CA PHE A 204 -13.06 10.78 -2.72
C PHE A 204 -13.59 9.44 -2.22
N LEU A 205 -13.04 8.92 -1.14
CA LEU A 205 -13.48 7.67 -0.53
C LEU A 205 -14.95 7.77 -0.07
N ALA A 206 -15.32 8.83 0.62
CA ALA A 206 -16.69 9.07 1.08
C ALA A 206 -17.66 9.13 -0.11
N HIS A 207 -17.26 9.80 -1.20
CA HIS A 207 -18.04 9.83 -2.42
C HIS A 207 -18.18 8.43 -3.06
N MET A 208 -17.09 7.67 -3.15
CA MET A 208 -17.12 6.31 -3.68
C MET A 208 -18.03 5.39 -2.86
N ILE A 209 -17.96 5.46 -1.52
CA ILE A 209 -18.84 4.72 -0.61
C ILE A 209 -20.31 5.10 -0.86
N LYS A 210 -20.62 6.39 -0.98
CA LYS A 210 -21.98 6.87 -1.28
C LYS A 210 -22.49 6.31 -2.62
N MET A 211 -21.63 6.24 -3.63
CA MET A 211 -21.98 5.68 -4.94
C MET A 211 -22.22 4.16 -4.87
N GLU A 212 -21.43 3.42 -4.10
CA GLU A 212 -21.66 1.98 -3.87
C GLU A 212 -22.94 1.72 -3.09
N ALA A 213 -23.21 2.48 -2.03
CA ALA A 213 -24.45 2.37 -1.27
C ALA A 213 -25.69 2.58 -2.18
N ARG A 214 -25.64 3.57 -3.08
CA ARG A 214 -26.69 3.81 -4.08
C ARG A 214 -26.85 2.64 -5.06
N ARG A 215 -25.76 2.02 -5.51
CA ARG A 215 -25.80 0.83 -6.39
C ARG A 215 -26.45 -0.35 -5.68
N ILE A 216 -26.02 -0.65 -4.46
CA ILE A 216 -26.56 -1.74 -3.63
C ILE A 216 -28.05 -1.52 -3.38
N TYR A 217 -28.47 -0.29 -3.06
CA TYR A 217 -29.88 0.04 -2.87
C TYR A 217 -30.71 -0.21 -4.14
N LYS A 218 -30.22 0.22 -5.31
CA LYS A 218 -30.88 -0.03 -6.60
C LYS A 218 -30.96 -1.53 -6.95
N GLU A 219 -29.88 -2.27 -6.74
CA GLU A 219 -29.84 -3.73 -6.94
C GLU A 219 -30.89 -4.43 -6.08
N LYS A 220 -31.05 -4.03 -4.81
CA LYS A 220 -32.08 -4.58 -3.92
C LYS A 220 -33.50 -4.28 -4.40
N ILE A 221 -33.79 -3.06 -4.83
CA ILE A 221 -35.12 -2.70 -5.34
C ILE A 221 -35.44 -3.44 -6.65
N LEU A 222 -34.48 -3.50 -7.57
CA LEU A 222 -34.69 -4.08 -8.90
C LEU A 222 -34.66 -5.62 -8.90
N GLY A 223 -33.95 -6.24 -7.96
CA GLY A 223 -33.88 -7.69 -7.77
C GLY A 223 -34.94 -8.28 -6.82
N SER A 224 -35.83 -7.46 -6.26
CA SER A 224 -37.00 -7.90 -5.48
C SER A 224 -38.28 -8.07 -6.33
N LYS A 225 -38.13 -8.20 -7.65
CA LYS A 225 -39.16 -8.69 -8.57
C LYS A 225 -38.75 -10.06 -9.09
#